data_AF-A0A2Z6MSI7-F1
#
_entry.id   AF-A0A2Z6MSI7-F1
#
_cell.length_a   1.000
_cell.length_b   1.000
_cell.length_c   1.000
_cell.angle_alpha   90.00
_cell.angle_beta   90.00
_cell.angle_gamma   90.00
#
_symmetry.space_group_name_H-M   'P 1'
#
loop_
_entity.id
_entity.type
_entity.pdbx_description
1 polymer ?
#
loop_
_entity_poly.entity_id
_entity_poly.type
_entity_poly.pdbx_seq_one_letter_code
_entity_poly.pdbx_strand_id
1 'polypeptide(L)'
;MSILRSICLQGVRFSLRKSKAAKEKRQAAVLGSSSTTAPPPVPGRGNTENARGADVIVDLEDAGGNVEHHSRSPKVARVDEINTSANGRVPSTASRFVLPPAIGSPELVKRSPVTLSDAEKVIMDDMGPEALKNELADAMVAAFKLMEISSFLNGRECKYLAERDTAREEDALTNQRLEQAKVNHAAYKEKFKLQAGLVTKLDEKEAEAARLTTEKEELEGQIKDLTAEKETLEGKVKELESRPCSSAAAPDADELVVDPNGEYRGFTRAALVSRIFELEATQLEIAKSSFVNAVAQLMVLNAGVDLVVTCASELKEVQDGVIVSPSPDEED
;
A
#
# COMPACT_ATOMS: atom_id res chain seq x y z
N MET A 1 7.20 9.47 -27.46
CA MET A 1 6.48 8.80 -26.35
C MET A 1 5.65 7.58 -26.77
N SER A 2 5.02 7.55 -27.96
CA SER A 2 4.13 6.45 -28.39
C SER A 2 4.83 5.10 -28.64
N ILE A 3 6.08 5.12 -29.12
CA ILE A 3 6.84 3.90 -29.43
C ILE A 3 7.18 3.11 -28.17
N LEU A 4 7.62 3.79 -27.10
CA LEU A 4 7.92 3.14 -25.82
C LEU A 4 6.67 2.52 -25.17
N ARG A 5 5.50 3.17 -25.30
CA ARG A 5 4.23 2.62 -24.80
C ARG A 5 3.80 1.36 -25.57
N SER A 6 3.99 1.33 -26.89
CA SER A 6 3.71 0.14 -27.71
C SER A 6 4.61 -1.05 -27.33
N ILE A 7 5.92 -0.79 -27.15
CA ILE A 7 6.89 -1.83 -26.78
C ILE A 7 6.58 -2.40 -25.40
N CYS A 8 6.21 -1.55 -24.44
CA CYS A 8 5.85 -1.99 -23.10
C CYS A 8 4.57 -2.85 -23.11
N LEU A 9 3.54 -2.44 -23.85
CA LEU A 9 2.28 -3.19 -23.96
C LEU A 9 2.46 -4.53 -24.69
N GLN A 10 3.34 -4.59 -25.70
CA GLN A 10 3.71 -5.84 -26.37
C GLN A 10 4.50 -6.78 -25.45
N GLY A 11 5.40 -6.25 -24.61
CA GLY A 11 6.11 -7.02 -23.59
C GLY A 11 5.16 -7.65 -22.56
N VAL A 12 4.17 -6.89 -22.09
CA VAL A 12 3.14 -7.38 -21.14
C VAL A 12 2.28 -8.46 -21.78
N ARG A 13 1.81 -8.25 -23.03
CA ARG A 13 1.03 -9.27 -23.76
C ARG A 13 1.83 -10.55 -24.02
N PHE A 14 3.12 -10.45 -24.31
CA PHE A 14 4.00 -11.60 -24.49
C PHE A 14 4.22 -12.38 -23.17
N SER A 15 4.44 -11.67 -22.07
CA SER A 15 4.59 -12.27 -20.73
C SER A 15 3.32 -13.00 -20.28
N LEU A 16 2.15 -12.41 -20.52
CA LEU A 16 0.85 -13.00 -20.18
C LEU A 16 0.55 -14.26 -21.01
N ARG A 17 0.90 -14.28 -22.30
CA ARG A 17 0.79 -15.48 -23.14
C ARG A 17 1.71 -16.61 -22.65
N LYS A 18 2.93 -16.28 -22.23
CA LYS A 18 3.90 -17.24 -21.71
C LYS A 18 3.48 -17.83 -20.35
N SER A 19 2.90 -17.03 -19.46
CA SER A 19 2.38 -17.51 -18.17
C SER A 19 1.13 -18.38 -18.35
N LYS A 20 0.25 -18.05 -19.30
CA LYS A 20 -0.93 -18.86 -19.64
C LYS A 20 -0.54 -20.24 -20.19
N ALA A 21 0.42 -20.29 -21.12
CA ALA A 21 0.95 -21.56 -21.66
C ALA A 21 1.67 -22.41 -20.60
N ALA A 22 2.38 -21.78 -19.65
CA ALA A 22 3.01 -22.50 -18.54
C ALA A 22 2.00 -23.09 -17.55
N LYS A 23 0.88 -22.39 -17.32
CA LYS A 23 -0.23 -22.88 -16.47
C LYS A 23 -0.97 -24.04 -17.13
N GLU A 24 -1.21 -23.96 -18.44
CA GLU A 24 -1.84 -25.03 -19.22
C GLU A 24 -0.97 -26.28 -19.31
N LYS A 25 0.35 -26.12 -19.50
CA LYS A 25 1.31 -27.25 -19.49
C LYS A 25 1.42 -27.94 -18.12
N ARG A 26 1.25 -27.19 -17.03
CA ARG A 26 1.20 -27.76 -15.67
C ARG A 26 -0.11 -28.49 -15.40
N GLN A 27 -1.23 -28.02 -15.93
CA GLN A 27 -2.52 -28.72 -15.85
C GLN A 27 -2.53 -29.99 -16.71
N ALA A 28 -1.90 -29.98 -17.89
CA ALA A 28 -1.74 -31.16 -18.73
C ALA A 28 -0.81 -32.23 -18.12
N ALA A 29 0.24 -31.80 -17.39
CA ALA A 29 1.16 -32.72 -16.71
C ALA A 29 0.54 -33.43 -15.49
N VAL A 30 -0.45 -32.84 -14.83
CA VAL A 30 -1.19 -33.45 -13.71
C VAL A 30 -2.15 -34.56 -14.17
N LEU A 31 -2.55 -34.57 -15.45
CA LEU A 31 -3.45 -35.57 -16.02
C LEU A 31 -2.74 -36.67 -16.83
N GLY A 32 -1.43 -36.57 -17.02
CA GLY A 32 -0.65 -37.46 -17.90
C GLY A 32 0.61 -37.99 -17.24
N SER A 33 0.50 -38.81 -16.20
CA SER A 33 1.60 -39.67 -15.72
C SER A 33 1.05 -40.90 -14.99
N SER A 34 0.63 -41.89 -15.77
CA SER A 34 0.62 -43.27 -15.33
C SER A 34 1.20 -44.13 -16.45
N SER A 35 2.46 -44.53 -16.31
CA SER A 35 3.02 -45.77 -16.87
C SER A 35 4.48 -45.91 -16.43
N THR A 36 4.76 -46.87 -15.55
CA THR A 36 6.02 -47.61 -15.59
C THR A 36 5.73 -49.11 -15.42
N THR A 37 6.09 -49.81 -16.48
CA THR A 37 6.31 -51.25 -16.70
C THR A 37 6.45 -52.18 -15.49
N ALA A 38 5.74 -53.31 -15.56
CA ALA A 38 5.81 -54.47 -14.66
C ALA A 38 6.96 -55.44 -14.98
N PRO A 39 7.42 -56.25 -14.00
CA PRO A 39 7.97 -57.60 -14.20
C PRO A 39 6.99 -58.71 -13.74
N PRO A 40 7.15 -59.98 -14.19
CA PRO A 40 6.14 -61.04 -14.06
C PRO A 40 6.15 -61.81 -12.70
N PRO A 41 5.16 -62.68 -12.43
CA PRO A 41 4.69 -63.03 -11.08
C PRO A 41 4.89 -64.50 -10.65
N VAL A 42 4.93 -64.79 -9.34
CA VAL A 42 4.40 -66.04 -8.72
C VAL A 42 4.10 -65.83 -7.20
N PRO A 43 3.32 -66.68 -6.48
CA PRO A 43 1.97 -66.33 -6.02
C PRO A 43 1.75 -66.52 -4.50
N GLY A 44 0.76 -65.84 -3.91
CA GLY A 44 0.47 -66.06 -2.48
C GLY A 44 -0.66 -65.27 -1.83
N ARG A 45 -1.88 -65.37 -2.39
CA ARG A 45 -3.18 -65.48 -1.68
C ARG A 45 -3.49 -64.51 -0.53
N GLY A 46 -4.55 -63.70 -0.72
CA GLY A 46 -5.47 -63.33 0.36
C GLY A 46 -6.14 -61.96 0.20
N ASN A 47 -7.25 -61.90 -0.54
CA ASN A 47 -8.04 -60.69 -0.78
C ASN A 47 -8.61 -60.04 0.49
N THR A 48 -8.52 -58.72 0.51
CA THR A 48 -9.33 -57.78 1.29
C THR A 48 -10.68 -57.51 0.61
N GLU A 49 -11.74 -57.35 1.40
CA GLU A 49 -12.93 -56.60 1.01
C GLU A 49 -13.15 -55.45 2.00
N ASN A 50 -13.20 -54.23 1.46
CA ASN A 50 -14.23 -53.19 1.71
C ASN A 50 -13.67 -51.76 1.60
N ALA A 51 -13.75 -51.25 0.37
CA ALA A 51 -14.57 -50.12 -0.03
C ALA A 51 -14.62 -48.82 0.82
N ARG A 52 -14.28 -47.76 0.10
CA ARG A 52 -15.00 -46.47 -0.02
C ARG A 52 -14.52 -45.32 0.87
N GLY A 53 -13.71 -44.47 0.26
CA GLY A 53 -13.42 -43.13 0.73
C GLY A 53 -14.59 -42.16 0.53
N ALA A 54 -14.63 -41.17 1.41
CA ALA A 54 -15.14 -39.83 1.16
C ALA A 54 -14.37 -38.91 2.12
N ASP A 55 -13.43 -38.14 1.55
CA ASP A 55 -12.64 -37.14 2.27
C ASP A 55 -13.49 -35.87 2.36
N VAL A 56 -13.92 -35.51 3.57
CA VAL A 56 -14.61 -34.25 3.86
C VAL A 56 -13.62 -33.36 4.59
N ILE A 57 -13.20 -32.30 3.90
CA ILE A 57 -12.39 -31.21 4.42
C ILE A 57 -13.21 -30.49 5.50
N VAL A 58 -12.73 -30.48 6.74
CA VAL A 58 -13.30 -29.66 7.83
C VAL A 58 -12.24 -28.65 8.27
N ASP A 59 -12.54 -27.38 7.98
CA ASP A 59 -11.88 -26.19 8.53
C ASP A 59 -12.07 -26.17 10.05
N LEU A 60 -11.00 -25.94 10.82
CA LEU A 60 -11.05 -25.88 12.28
C LEU A 60 -10.76 -24.45 12.74
N GLU A 61 -11.84 -23.71 13.03
CA GLU A 61 -11.77 -22.45 13.78
C GLU A 61 -11.95 -22.67 15.29
N ASP A 62 -11.29 -21.76 16.01
CA ASP A 62 -11.12 -21.56 17.44
C ASP A 62 -12.44 -21.24 18.18
N ALA A 63 -12.70 -21.90 19.31
CA ALA A 63 -13.58 -21.38 20.36
C ALA A 63 -13.37 -22.14 21.69
N GLY A 64 -12.88 -21.41 22.69
CA GLY A 64 -12.85 -21.85 24.08
C GLY A 64 -14.25 -21.94 24.71
N GLY A 65 -14.41 -22.89 25.63
CA GLY A 65 -15.65 -23.08 26.40
C GLY A 65 -15.47 -24.12 27.50
N ASN A 66 -15.22 -23.62 28.71
CA ASN A 66 -15.24 -24.31 30.00
C ASN A 66 -16.63 -24.87 30.35
N VAL A 67 -16.78 -26.16 30.73
CA VAL A 67 -17.70 -26.68 31.77
C VAL A 67 -17.24 -28.06 32.27
N GLU A 68 -17.32 -28.21 33.58
CA GLU A 68 -16.81 -29.24 34.49
C GLU A 68 -17.52 -30.61 34.54
N HIS A 69 -16.74 -31.56 35.10
CA HIS A 69 -17.08 -32.70 35.97
C HIS A 69 -18.02 -33.80 35.44
N HIS A 70 -17.44 -34.98 35.18
CA HIS A 70 -17.70 -36.18 36.00
C HIS A 70 -16.53 -37.18 35.95
N SER A 71 -16.29 -37.77 37.10
CA SER A 71 -15.08 -38.44 37.58
C SER A 71 -15.04 -39.96 37.37
N ARG A 72 -13.87 -40.51 36.99
CA ARG A 72 -13.29 -41.73 37.65
C ARG A 72 -11.84 -42.06 37.24
N SER A 73 -10.94 -41.88 38.22
CA SER A 73 -9.67 -42.57 38.59
C SER A 73 -8.80 -43.32 37.56
N PRO A 74 -7.47 -43.16 37.65
CA PRO A 74 -6.67 -44.18 38.33
C PRO A 74 -5.61 -43.64 39.33
N LYS A 75 -5.42 -44.40 40.41
CA LYS A 75 -4.34 -44.31 41.40
C LYS A 75 -2.99 -44.66 40.74
N VAL A 76 -2.01 -43.76 40.77
CA VAL A 76 -0.64 -44.02 41.26
C VAL A 76 -0.12 -42.71 41.85
N ALA A 77 0.43 -42.78 43.06
CA ALA A 77 0.87 -41.65 43.86
C ALA A 77 2.02 -40.88 43.20
N ARG A 78 1.87 -39.55 43.19
CA ARG A 78 2.97 -38.59 43.04
C ARG A 78 3.92 -38.76 44.23
N VAL A 79 5.22 -38.83 43.95
CA VAL A 79 6.26 -38.50 44.92
C VAL A 79 6.93 -37.24 44.39
N ASP A 80 7.02 -36.27 45.29
CA ASP A 80 7.38 -34.88 45.03
C ASP A 80 8.75 -34.68 44.38
N GLU A 81 8.72 -33.68 43.53
CA GLU A 81 9.81 -33.01 42.85
C GLU A 81 10.65 -32.23 43.87
N ILE A 82 11.89 -32.68 44.11
CA ILE A 82 12.93 -31.85 44.72
C ILE A 82 14.02 -31.65 43.67
N ASN A 83 14.08 -30.40 43.19
CA ASN A 83 15.10 -29.87 42.31
C ASN A 83 16.49 -29.98 42.94
N THR A 84 17.41 -30.70 42.29
CA THR A 84 18.83 -30.37 42.32
C THR A 84 19.37 -30.36 40.90
N SER A 85 19.47 -29.15 40.38
CA SER A 85 20.30 -28.80 39.23
C SER A 85 21.77 -29.11 39.56
N ALA A 86 22.39 -29.97 38.75
CA ALA A 86 23.84 -29.99 38.60
C ALA A 86 24.17 -30.41 37.16
N ASN A 87 24.76 -29.44 36.46
CA ASN A 87 25.22 -29.48 35.08
C ASN A 87 26.04 -30.72 34.71
N GLY A 88 25.93 -31.10 33.43
CA GLY A 88 27.04 -31.70 32.67
C GLY A 88 26.86 -33.16 32.30
N ARG A 89 26.06 -33.46 31.26
CA ARG A 89 26.14 -34.75 30.58
C ARG A 89 27.03 -34.61 29.34
N VAL A 90 28.27 -35.08 29.47
CA VAL A 90 29.19 -35.31 28.36
C VAL A 90 28.53 -36.32 27.39
N PRO A 91 28.61 -36.12 26.06
CA PRO A 91 28.18 -37.13 25.10
C PRO A 91 29.07 -38.37 25.26
N SER A 92 28.53 -39.46 25.78
CA SER A 92 29.28 -40.70 25.97
C SER A 92 29.35 -41.47 24.66
N THR A 93 30.38 -41.20 23.85
CA THR A 93 30.69 -41.88 22.58
C THR A 93 31.39 -43.23 22.76
N ALA A 94 31.02 -44.01 23.77
CA ALA A 94 31.61 -45.32 23.98
C ALA A 94 30.55 -46.41 24.11
N SER A 95 30.56 -47.34 23.14
CA SER A 95 29.95 -48.66 23.26
C SER A 95 30.73 -49.50 24.28
N ARG A 96 30.73 -49.09 25.55
CA ARG A 96 31.39 -49.83 26.64
C ARG A 96 30.35 -50.65 27.37
N PHE A 97 30.65 -51.94 27.54
CA PHE A 97 29.89 -52.87 28.36
C PHE A 97 29.62 -52.24 29.73
N VAL A 98 28.35 -51.98 30.04
CA VAL A 98 27.92 -51.47 31.35
C VAL A 98 27.57 -52.68 32.19
N LEU A 99 28.39 -52.98 33.19
CA LEU A 99 27.98 -53.89 34.26
C LEU A 99 26.79 -53.26 35.00
N PRO A 100 25.78 -54.04 35.42
CA PRO A 100 24.67 -53.51 36.21
C PRO A 100 25.23 -52.70 37.40
N PRO A 101 24.64 -51.54 37.73
CA PRO A 101 25.10 -50.68 38.84
C PRO A 101 25.25 -51.43 40.18
N ALA A 102 24.50 -52.51 40.37
CA ALA A 102 24.60 -53.41 41.53
C ALA A 102 25.96 -54.12 41.67
N ILE A 103 26.64 -54.44 40.56
CA ILE A 103 27.93 -55.15 40.55
C ILE A 103 29.10 -54.16 40.40
N GLY A 104 28.83 -52.98 39.83
CA GLY A 104 29.85 -52.00 39.47
C GLY A 104 30.11 -50.88 40.49
N SER A 105 29.35 -50.76 41.59
CA SER A 105 29.65 -49.74 42.59
C SER A 105 30.81 -50.21 43.50
N PRO A 106 32.00 -49.57 43.45
CA PRO A 106 33.12 -49.95 44.32
C PRO A 106 32.82 -49.67 45.80
N GLU A 107 31.75 -48.93 46.11
CA GLU A 107 31.31 -48.69 47.49
C GLU A 107 30.51 -49.86 48.09
N LEU A 108 29.72 -50.62 47.32
CA LEU A 108 28.93 -51.74 47.86
C LEU A 108 29.84 -52.82 48.50
N VAL A 109 30.96 -53.13 47.87
CA VAL A 109 31.92 -54.16 48.33
C VAL A 109 32.82 -53.62 49.46
N LYS A 110 33.06 -52.30 49.52
CA LYS A 110 33.88 -51.68 50.57
C LYS A 110 33.12 -51.46 51.89
N ARG A 111 31.79 -51.33 51.85
CA ARG A 111 30.98 -51.00 53.04
C ARG A 111 30.40 -52.21 53.77
N SER A 112 30.46 -53.40 53.18
CA SER A 112 29.95 -54.62 53.80
C SER A 112 30.99 -55.74 53.66
N PRO A 113 31.75 -56.10 54.71
CA PRO A 113 32.51 -57.34 54.67
C PRO A 113 31.52 -58.49 54.53
N VAL A 114 31.71 -59.35 53.53
CA VAL A 114 30.89 -60.56 53.37
C VAL A 114 31.32 -61.54 54.47
N THR A 115 30.71 -61.41 55.64
CA THR A 115 30.91 -62.32 56.77
C THR A 115 29.88 -63.43 56.68
N LEU A 116 30.34 -64.68 56.61
CA LEU A 116 29.48 -65.85 56.78
C LEU A 116 28.95 -65.88 58.22
N SER A 117 27.67 -66.16 58.37
CA SER A 117 27.07 -66.38 59.70
C SER A 117 27.64 -67.66 60.32
N ASP A 118 27.75 -67.72 61.65
CA ASP A 118 28.20 -68.93 62.37
C ASP A 118 27.35 -70.16 62.00
N ALA A 119 26.05 -69.96 61.70
CA ALA A 119 25.17 -71.03 61.23
C ALA A 119 25.56 -71.54 59.83
N GLU A 120 25.88 -70.64 58.89
CA GLU A 120 26.31 -71.01 57.53
C GLU A 120 27.66 -71.72 57.56
N LYS A 121 28.55 -71.29 58.46
CA LYS A 121 29.85 -71.91 58.67
C LYS A 121 29.73 -73.35 59.18
N VAL A 122 28.88 -73.60 60.19
CA VAL A 122 28.61 -74.96 60.68
C VAL A 122 28.02 -75.85 59.58
N ILE A 123 27.13 -75.31 58.74
CA ILE A 123 26.55 -76.04 57.60
C ILE A 123 27.63 -76.38 56.56
N MET A 124 28.51 -75.43 56.22
CA MET A 124 29.61 -75.67 55.30
C MET A 124 30.64 -76.67 55.82
N ASP A 125 30.92 -76.66 57.12
CA ASP A 125 31.85 -77.60 57.75
C ASP A 125 31.27 -79.03 57.83
N ASP A 126 29.94 -79.18 57.89
CA ASP A 126 29.23 -80.48 57.83
C ASP A 126 29.11 -81.00 56.38
N MET A 127 29.14 -80.11 55.38
CA MET A 127 29.20 -80.49 53.97
C MET A 127 30.56 -81.10 53.61
N GLY A 128 30.57 -82.37 53.19
CA GLY A 128 31.78 -83.02 52.67
C GLY A 128 32.39 -82.27 51.46
N PRO A 129 33.70 -82.45 51.17
CA PRO A 129 34.41 -81.66 50.17
C PRO A 129 33.85 -81.78 48.75
N GLU A 130 33.29 -82.94 48.38
CA GLU A 130 32.58 -83.11 47.10
C GLU A 130 31.26 -82.35 47.04
N ALA A 131 30.49 -82.29 48.14
CA ALA A 131 29.25 -81.51 48.22
C ALA A 131 29.53 -80.01 48.13
N LEU A 132 30.57 -79.52 48.82
CA LEU A 132 30.99 -78.13 48.77
C LEU A 132 31.41 -77.70 47.35
N LYS A 133 32.13 -78.57 46.61
CA LYS A 133 32.51 -78.32 45.21
C LYS A 133 31.29 -78.21 44.29
N ASN A 134 30.28 -79.06 44.49
CA ASN A 134 29.05 -79.03 43.69
C ASN A 134 28.23 -77.76 43.97
N GLU A 135 28.05 -77.39 45.25
CA GLU A 135 27.33 -76.16 45.63
C GLU A 135 28.07 -74.92 45.10
N LEU A 136 29.40 -74.90 45.18
CA LEU A 136 30.20 -73.83 44.59
C LEU A 136 30.01 -73.77 43.07
N ALA A 137 30.00 -74.90 42.39
CA ALA A 137 29.77 -74.95 40.93
C ALA A 137 28.36 -74.44 40.58
N ASP A 138 27.33 -74.87 41.31
CA ASP A 138 25.94 -74.43 41.12
C ASP A 138 25.79 -72.93 41.38
N ALA A 139 26.40 -72.41 42.45
CA ALA A 139 26.45 -70.98 42.74
C ALA A 139 27.18 -70.19 41.64
N MET A 140 28.27 -70.73 41.09
CA MET A 140 29.02 -70.10 40.00
C MET A 140 28.19 -70.05 38.71
N VAL A 141 27.47 -71.13 38.39
CA VAL A 141 26.52 -71.18 37.26
C VAL A 141 25.40 -70.16 37.45
N ALA A 142 24.84 -70.05 38.66
CA ALA A 142 23.81 -69.06 38.98
C ALA A 142 24.33 -67.62 38.80
N ALA A 143 25.57 -67.34 39.22
CA ALA A 143 26.20 -66.03 39.05
C ALA A 143 26.42 -65.68 37.57
N PHE A 144 26.88 -66.62 36.74
CA PHE A 144 27.00 -66.42 35.29
C PHE A 144 25.65 -66.14 34.63
N LYS A 145 24.61 -66.87 35.01
CA LYS A 145 23.26 -66.67 34.49
C LYS A 145 22.70 -65.29 34.86
N LEU A 146 22.96 -64.81 36.09
CA LEU A 146 22.61 -63.45 36.49
C LEU A 146 23.34 -62.40 35.64
N MET A 147 24.63 -62.60 35.38
CA MET A 147 25.43 -61.71 34.54
C MET A 147 24.94 -61.71 33.07
N GLU A 148 24.55 -62.86 32.54
CA GLU A 148 23.97 -62.97 31.20
C GLU A 148 22.64 -62.21 31.09
N ILE A 149 21.71 -62.43 32.04
CA ILE A 149 20.43 -61.72 32.10
C ILE A 149 20.66 -60.21 32.20
N SER A 150 21.58 -59.77 33.07
CA SER A 150 21.88 -58.35 33.19
C SER A 150 22.47 -57.77 31.90
N SER A 151 23.37 -58.48 31.25
CA SER A 151 23.97 -58.02 29.99
C SER A 151 22.92 -57.88 28.90
N PHE A 152 21.99 -58.84 28.83
CA PHE A 152 20.87 -58.81 27.90
C PHE A 152 19.91 -57.63 28.16
N LEU A 153 19.56 -57.37 29.42
CA LEU A 153 18.73 -56.22 29.81
C LEU A 153 19.43 -54.89 29.49
N ASN A 154 20.71 -54.76 29.82
CA ASN A 154 21.49 -53.55 29.52
C ASN A 154 21.59 -53.29 28.02
N GLY A 155 21.80 -54.33 27.21
CA GLY A 155 21.78 -54.22 25.75
C GLY A 155 20.44 -53.73 25.20
N ARG A 156 19.32 -54.17 25.80
CA ARG A 156 17.97 -53.71 25.44
C ARG A 156 17.75 -52.25 25.84
N GLU A 157 18.13 -51.86 27.05
CA GLU A 157 18.01 -50.48 27.53
C GLU A 157 18.82 -49.51 26.67
N CYS A 158 20.04 -49.89 26.28
CA CYS A 158 20.87 -49.09 25.39
C CYS A 158 20.19 -48.83 24.04
N LYS A 159 19.48 -49.81 23.48
CA LYS A 159 18.72 -49.66 22.22
C LYS A 159 17.60 -48.63 22.38
N TYR A 160 16.79 -48.74 23.43
CA TYR A 160 15.69 -47.78 23.66
C TYR A 160 16.20 -46.35 23.90
N LEU A 161 17.32 -46.20 24.60
CA LEU A 161 17.93 -44.88 24.80
C LEU A 161 18.41 -44.27 23.48
N ALA A 162 19.06 -45.07 22.64
CA ALA A 162 19.48 -44.63 21.30
C ALA A 162 18.28 -44.24 20.43
N GLU A 163 17.25 -45.09 20.36
CA GLU A 163 16.02 -44.82 19.61
C GLU A 163 15.32 -43.54 20.10
N ARG A 164 15.24 -43.34 21.42
CA ARG A 164 14.68 -42.13 22.02
C ARG A 164 15.48 -40.89 21.64
N ASP A 165 16.80 -40.97 21.68
CA ASP A 165 17.66 -39.82 21.37
C ASP A 165 17.58 -39.47 19.86
N THR A 166 17.55 -40.48 18.97
CA THR A 166 17.25 -40.27 17.54
C THR A 166 15.87 -39.65 17.33
N ALA A 167 14.82 -40.14 18.00
CA ALA A 167 13.47 -39.59 17.89
C ALA A 167 13.40 -38.12 18.37
N ARG A 168 14.16 -37.76 19.40
CA ARG A 168 14.27 -36.36 19.87
C ARG A 168 14.97 -35.46 18.87
N GLU A 169 16.01 -35.94 18.19
CA GLU A 169 16.68 -35.18 17.13
C GLU A 169 15.74 -34.96 15.93
N GLU A 170 14.97 -35.97 15.54
CA GLU A 170 13.95 -35.86 14.50
C GLU A 170 12.81 -34.89 14.89
N ASP A 171 12.34 -34.94 16.13
CA ASP A 171 11.34 -34.00 16.65
C ASP A 171 11.86 -32.55 16.65
N ALA A 172 13.10 -32.33 17.06
CA ALA A 172 13.71 -31.00 17.02
C ALA A 172 13.80 -30.45 15.59
N LEU A 173 14.20 -31.29 14.62
CA LEU A 173 14.32 -30.91 13.22
C LEU A 173 12.96 -30.68 12.56
N THR A 174 11.95 -31.49 12.87
CA THR A 174 10.59 -31.30 12.35
C THR A 174 9.95 -30.04 12.93
N ASN A 175 10.14 -29.75 14.23
CA ASN A 175 9.71 -28.50 14.85
C ASN A 175 10.38 -27.29 14.19
N GLN A 176 11.69 -27.35 13.90
CA GLN A 176 12.36 -26.27 13.17
C GLN A 176 11.74 -26.04 11.78
N ARG A 177 11.46 -27.11 11.03
CA ARG A 177 10.80 -27.01 9.71
C ARG A 177 9.38 -26.46 9.82
N LEU A 178 8.65 -26.82 10.88
CA LEU A 178 7.32 -26.30 11.16
C LEU A 178 7.37 -24.79 11.41
N GLU A 179 8.28 -24.32 12.25
CA GLU A 179 8.44 -22.88 12.50
C GLU A 179 8.84 -22.12 11.23
N GLN A 180 9.76 -22.67 10.42
CA GLN A 180 10.10 -22.08 9.13
C GLN A 180 8.89 -22.02 8.17
N ALA A 181 8.06 -23.08 8.16
CA ALA A 181 6.85 -23.12 7.34
C ALA A 181 5.81 -22.09 7.80
N LYS A 182 5.64 -21.90 9.12
CA LYS A 182 4.76 -20.85 9.69
C LYS A 182 5.20 -19.45 9.26
N VAL A 183 6.50 -19.14 9.39
CA VAL A 183 7.06 -17.85 8.95
C VAL A 183 6.85 -17.65 7.44
N ASN A 184 7.11 -18.67 6.64
CA ASN A 184 6.89 -18.62 5.19
C ASN A 184 5.41 -18.41 4.83
N HIS A 185 4.50 -19.12 5.51
CA HIS A 185 3.06 -18.97 5.31
C HIS A 185 2.60 -17.55 5.63
N ALA A 186 3.04 -16.99 6.76
CA ALA A 186 2.76 -15.60 7.12
C ALA A 186 3.27 -14.62 6.05
N ALA A 187 4.50 -14.81 5.57
CA ALA A 187 5.08 -13.99 4.50
C ALA A 187 4.28 -14.08 3.18
N TYR A 188 3.80 -15.28 2.81
CA TYR A 188 2.94 -15.46 1.64
C TYR A 188 1.57 -14.80 1.82
N LYS A 189 0.97 -14.90 3.00
CA LYS A 189 -0.31 -14.27 3.33
C LYS A 189 -0.23 -12.75 3.15
N GLU A 190 0.82 -12.11 3.65
CA GLU A 190 1.02 -10.67 3.49
C GLU A 190 1.26 -10.26 2.03
N LYS A 191 2.05 -11.03 1.27
CA LYS A 191 2.22 -10.81 -0.18
C LYS A 191 0.91 -10.93 -0.94
N PHE A 192 0.06 -11.89 -0.57
CA PHE A 192 -1.24 -12.09 -1.19
C PHE A 192 -2.18 -10.92 -0.89
N LYS A 193 -2.21 -10.41 0.35
CA LYS A 193 -2.97 -9.19 0.70
C LYS A 193 -2.52 -7.99 -0.12
N LEU A 194 -1.20 -7.80 -0.26
CA LEU A 194 -0.65 -6.71 -1.07
C LEU A 194 -1.06 -6.86 -2.54
N GLN A 195 -1.00 -8.07 -3.08
CA GLN A 195 -1.42 -8.35 -4.45
C GLN A 195 -2.92 -8.06 -4.64
N ALA A 196 -3.78 -8.49 -3.71
CA ALA A 196 -5.20 -8.18 -3.76
C ALA A 196 -5.44 -6.67 -3.77
N GLY A 197 -4.77 -5.91 -2.91
CA GLY A 197 -4.88 -4.44 -2.89
C GLY A 197 -4.36 -3.76 -4.16
N LEU A 198 -3.32 -4.30 -4.80
CA LEU A 198 -2.84 -3.79 -6.09
C LEU A 198 -3.81 -4.08 -7.23
N VAL A 199 -4.46 -5.24 -7.23
CA VAL A 199 -5.50 -5.58 -8.22
C VAL A 199 -6.68 -4.63 -8.10
N THR A 200 -7.19 -4.40 -6.89
CA THR A 200 -8.29 -3.44 -6.67
C THR A 200 -7.95 -2.03 -7.17
N LYS A 201 -6.74 -1.53 -6.87
CA LYS A 201 -6.30 -0.22 -7.38
C LYS A 201 -6.17 -0.17 -8.90
N LEU A 202 -5.80 -1.29 -9.53
CA LEU A 202 -5.72 -1.38 -10.98
C LEU A 202 -7.13 -1.33 -11.59
N ASP A 203 -8.08 -2.07 -11.02
CA ASP A 203 -9.48 -2.07 -11.45
C ASP A 203 -10.11 -0.67 -11.32
N GLU A 204 -9.86 0.04 -10.21
CA GLU A 204 -10.28 1.44 -10.02
C GLU A 204 -9.71 2.37 -11.10
N LYS A 205 -8.42 2.22 -11.42
CA LYS A 205 -7.75 3.04 -12.45
C LYS A 205 -8.22 2.70 -13.86
N GLU A 206 -8.57 1.45 -14.12
CA GLU A 206 -9.16 1.02 -15.39
C GLU A 206 -10.56 1.63 -15.56
N ALA A 207 -11.38 1.64 -14.51
CA ALA A 207 -12.69 2.29 -14.53
C ALA A 207 -12.58 3.81 -14.72
N GLU A 208 -11.64 4.47 -14.04
CA GLU A 208 -11.36 5.90 -14.22
C GLU A 208 -10.91 6.22 -15.66
N ALA A 209 -10.03 5.39 -16.23
CA ALA A 209 -9.58 5.54 -17.61
C ALA A 209 -10.72 5.37 -18.62
N ALA A 210 -11.63 4.42 -18.38
CA ALA A 210 -12.82 4.25 -19.21
C ALA A 210 -13.70 5.51 -19.18
N ARG A 211 -13.95 6.08 -17.99
CA ARG A 211 -14.73 7.31 -17.82
C ARG A 211 -14.08 8.52 -18.50
N LEU A 212 -12.77 8.69 -18.34
CA LEU A 212 -12.04 9.77 -19.02
C LEU A 212 -12.05 9.61 -20.54
N THR A 213 -12.09 8.37 -21.03
CA THR A 213 -12.19 8.11 -22.48
C THR A 213 -13.55 8.56 -23.02
N THR A 214 -14.64 8.24 -22.31
CA THR A 214 -15.98 8.69 -22.71
C THR A 214 -16.14 10.21 -22.64
N GLU A 215 -15.62 10.86 -21.58
CA GLU A 215 -15.64 12.32 -21.45
C GLU A 215 -14.83 13.00 -22.57
N LYS A 216 -13.68 12.43 -22.93
CA LYS A 216 -12.87 12.91 -24.05
C LYS A 216 -13.62 12.84 -25.38
N GLU A 217 -14.33 11.75 -25.64
CA GLU A 217 -15.13 11.58 -26.87
C GLU A 217 -16.28 12.61 -26.95
N GLU A 218 -16.93 12.90 -25.82
CA GLU A 218 -17.98 13.94 -25.73
C GLU A 218 -17.41 15.34 -26.01
N LEU A 219 -16.30 15.71 -25.35
CA LEU A 219 -15.64 16.99 -25.56
C LEU A 219 -15.11 17.14 -26.99
N GLU A 220 -14.56 16.07 -27.58
CA GLU A 220 -14.16 16.08 -28.99
C GLU A 220 -15.36 16.27 -29.93
N GLY A 221 -16.54 15.77 -29.57
CA GLY A 221 -17.80 16.06 -30.27
C GLY A 221 -18.16 17.53 -30.20
N GLN A 222 -18.23 18.09 -28.99
CA GLN A 222 -18.55 19.51 -28.77
C GLN A 222 -17.57 20.46 -29.48
N ILE A 223 -16.28 20.13 -29.50
CA ILE A 223 -15.26 20.91 -30.23
C ILE A 223 -15.55 20.91 -31.74
N LYS A 224 -15.96 19.77 -32.32
CA LYS A 224 -16.30 19.69 -33.75
C LYS A 224 -17.52 20.56 -34.06
N ASP A 225 -18.56 20.49 -33.22
CA ASP A 225 -19.78 21.28 -33.40
C ASP A 225 -19.50 22.79 -33.32
N LEU A 226 -18.78 23.23 -32.28
CA LEU A 226 -18.37 24.64 -32.13
C LEU A 226 -17.46 25.10 -33.28
N THR A 227 -16.60 24.23 -33.79
CA THR A 227 -15.74 24.55 -34.94
C THR A 227 -16.57 24.77 -36.20
N ALA A 228 -17.59 23.94 -36.45
CA ALA A 228 -18.51 24.11 -37.58
C ALA A 228 -19.36 25.38 -37.44
N GLU A 229 -19.82 25.70 -36.23
CA GLU A 229 -20.54 26.94 -35.95
C GLU A 229 -19.65 28.17 -36.20
N LYS A 230 -18.39 28.13 -35.73
CA LYS A 230 -17.40 29.18 -35.98
C LYS A 230 -17.18 29.41 -37.47
N GLU A 231 -16.98 28.36 -38.26
CA GLU A 231 -16.81 28.47 -39.72
C GLU A 231 -18.06 29.09 -40.38
N THR A 232 -19.25 28.68 -39.94
CA THR A 232 -20.52 29.23 -40.41
C THR A 232 -20.64 30.72 -40.10
N LEU A 233 -20.30 31.13 -38.87
CA LEU A 233 -20.33 32.53 -38.45
C LEU A 233 -19.26 33.36 -39.18
N GLU A 234 -18.05 32.85 -39.35
CA GLU A 234 -17.01 33.50 -40.16
C GLU A 234 -17.46 33.71 -41.61
N GLY A 235 -18.18 32.74 -42.20
CA GLY A 235 -18.80 32.88 -43.52
C GLY A 235 -19.81 34.04 -43.57
N LYS A 236 -20.71 34.12 -42.58
CA LYS A 236 -21.69 35.20 -42.46
C LYS A 236 -21.03 36.57 -42.25
N VAL A 237 -19.97 36.64 -41.44
CA VAL A 237 -19.22 37.89 -41.22
C VAL A 237 -18.59 38.37 -42.53
N LYS A 238 -17.93 37.48 -43.28
CA LYS A 238 -17.37 37.81 -44.60
C LYS A 238 -18.44 38.26 -45.59
N GLU A 239 -19.61 37.62 -45.59
CA GLU A 239 -20.76 38.04 -46.41
C GLU A 239 -21.20 39.46 -46.07
N LEU A 240 -21.38 39.77 -44.77
CA LEU A 240 -21.75 41.10 -44.31
C LEU A 240 -20.67 42.15 -44.59
N GLU A 241 -19.39 41.82 -44.47
CA GLU A 241 -18.27 42.72 -44.84
C GLU A 241 -18.22 42.98 -46.34
N SER A 242 -18.54 41.97 -47.16
CA SER A 242 -18.56 42.09 -48.63
C SER A 242 -19.81 42.79 -49.18
N ARG A 243 -20.89 42.85 -48.39
CA ARG A 243 -22.10 43.58 -48.73
C ARG A 243 -21.79 45.08 -48.70
N PRO A 244 -21.90 45.80 -49.84
CA PRO A 244 -21.68 47.23 -49.85
C PRO A 244 -22.64 47.88 -48.86
N CYS A 245 -22.10 48.65 -47.92
CA CYS A 245 -22.88 49.58 -47.12
C CYS A 245 -23.57 50.54 -48.10
N SER A 246 -24.85 50.31 -48.39
CA SER A 246 -25.68 51.24 -49.17
C SER A 246 -26.04 52.50 -48.36
N SER A 247 -25.30 52.78 -47.28
CA SER A 247 -25.36 54.02 -46.52
C SER A 247 -24.19 54.93 -46.88
N ALA A 248 -23.89 55.09 -48.16
CA ALA A 248 -23.56 56.43 -48.62
C ALA A 248 -24.88 57.21 -48.62
N ALA A 249 -25.33 57.59 -47.42
CA ALA A 249 -26.38 58.57 -47.30
C ALA A 249 -25.87 59.80 -48.04
N ALA A 250 -26.57 60.17 -49.12
CA ALA A 250 -26.42 61.50 -49.69
C ALA A 250 -26.52 62.51 -48.53
N PRO A 251 -25.71 63.58 -48.52
CA PRO A 251 -25.81 64.62 -47.49
C PRO A 251 -27.27 64.98 -47.30
N ASP A 252 -27.73 64.79 -46.07
CA ASP A 252 -29.06 65.22 -45.67
C ASP A 252 -29.17 66.72 -45.97
N ALA A 253 -30.34 67.17 -46.42
CA ALA A 253 -30.51 68.58 -46.79
C ALA A 253 -30.21 69.51 -45.60
N ASP A 254 -30.36 68.99 -44.38
CA ASP A 254 -30.04 69.67 -43.13
C ASP A 254 -28.52 69.75 -42.85
N GLU A 255 -27.70 68.80 -43.33
CA GLU A 255 -26.22 68.82 -43.16
C GLU A 255 -25.59 69.97 -43.97
N LEU A 256 -26.13 70.26 -45.16
CA LEU A 256 -25.70 71.37 -46.02
C LEU A 256 -26.00 72.76 -45.43
N VAL A 257 -26.97 72.86 -44.51
CA VAL A 257 -27.28 74.12 -43.80
C VAL A 257 -26.26 74.36 -42.68
N VAL A 258 -25.87 73.31 -41.96
CA VAL A 258 -24.97 73.41 -40.80
C VAL A 258 -23.51 73.47 -41.21
N ASP A 259 -23.13 72.81 -42.31
CA ASP A 259 -21.77 72.83 -42.85
C ASP A 259 -21.78 73.10 -44.37
N PRO A 260 -21.98 74.38 -44.78
CA PRO A 260 -22.06 74.75 -46.20
C PRO A 260 -20.76 74.48 -46.97
N ASN A 261 -19.62 74.45 -46.27
CA ASN A 261 -18.30 74.25 -46.86
C ASN A 261 -17.85 72.78 -46.81
N GLY A 262 -18.59 71.91 -46.10
CA GLY A 262 -18.25 70.51 -45.92
C GLY A 262 -16.97 70.27 -45.11
N GLU A 263 -16.61 71.19 -44.21
CA GLU A 263 -15.39 71.11 -43.40
C GLU A 263 -15.41 69.92 -42.42
N TYR A 264 -16.58 69.56 -41.90
CA TYR A 264 -16.79 68.50 -40.92
C TYR A 264 -17.20 67.17 -41.54
N ARG A 265 -17.40 67.14 -42.87
CA ARG A 265 -17.74 65.93 -43.61
C ARG A 265 -16.65 64.88 -43.43
N GLY A 266 -17.02 63.75 -42.82
CA GLY A 266 -16.11 62.63 -42.57
C GLY A 266 -15.32 62.71 -41.26
N PHE A 267 -15.57 63.71 -40.42
CA PHE A 267 -15.05 63.69 -39.05
C PHE A 267 -15.66 62.53 -38.28
N THR A 268 -14.82 61.79 -37.55
CA THR A 268 -15.32 60.83 -36.55
C THR A 268 -15.91 61.60 -35.36
N ARG A 269 -16.77 60.95 -34.57
CA ARG A 269 -17.32 61.57 -33.34
C ARG A 269 -16.23 62.14 -32.43
N ALA A 270 -15.10 61.44 -32.32
CA ALA A 270 -13.95 61.91 -31.55
C ALA A 270 -13.32 63.17 -32.17
N ALA A 271 -13.16 63.21 -33.50
CA ALA A 271 -12.60 64.37 -34.19
C ALA A 271 -13.49 65.61 -34.06
N LEU A 272 -14.82 65.45 -34.14
CA LEU A 272 -15.78 66.54 -33.90
C LEU A 272 -15.65 67.10 -32.48
N VAL A 273 -15.60 66.22 -31.48
CA VAL A 273 -15.44 66.62 -30.07
C VAL A 273 -14.11 67.37 -29.87
N SER A 274 -13.00 66.89 -30.45
CA SER A 274 -11.72 67.60 -30.37
C SER A 274 -11.79 69.01 -30.98
N ARG A 275 -12.47 69.17 -32.12
CA ARG A 275 -12.60 70.47 -32.80
C ARG A 275 -13.45 71.47 -32.02
N ILE A 276 -14.48 71.00 -31.32
CA ILE A 276 -15.29 71.85 -30.42
C ILE A 276 -14.42 72.38 -29.29
N PHE A 277 -13.65 71.51 -28.61
CA PHE A 277 -12.76 71.95 -27.53
C PHE A 277 -11.66 72.93 -28.01
N GLU A 278 -11.12 72.73 -29.21
CA GLU A 278 -10.20 73.70 -29.81
C GLU A 278 -10.87 75.07 -30.04
N LEU A 279 -12.08 75.09 -30.60
CA LEU A 279 -12.82 76.32 -30.84
C LEU A 279 -13.16 77.04 -29.53
N GLU A 280 -13.63 76.31 -28.50
CA GLU A 280 -13.91 76.86 -27.18
C GLU A 280 -12.67 77.53 -26.56
N ALA A 281 -11.51 76.87 -26.63
CA ALA A 281 -10.25 77.43 -26.14
C ALA A 281 -9.85 78.71 -26.88
N THR A 282 -10.02 78.74 -28.21
CA THR A 282 -9.72 79.96 -28.98
C THR A 282 -10.66 81.12 -28.64
N GLN A 283 -11.95 80.87 -28.45
CA GLN A 283 -12.91 81.91 -28.08
C GLN A 283 -12.63 82.47 -26.68
N LEU A 284 -12.27 81.60 -25.72
CA LEU A 284 -11.89 82.01 -24.37
C LEU A 284 -10.66 82.93 -24.38
N GLU A 285 -9.62 82.60 -25.15
CA GLU A 285 -8.43 83.45 -25.26
C GLU A 285 -8.72 84.79 -25.95
N ILE A 286 -9.59 84.81 -26.97
CA ILE A 286 -10.06 86.06 -27.59
C ILE A 286 -10.81 86.93 -26.57
N ALA A 287 -11.74 86.34 -25.81
CA ALA A 287 -12.53 87.06 -24.80
C ALA A 287 -11.62 87.64 -23.70
N LYS A 288 -10.69 86.85 -23.18
CA LYS A 288 -9.69 87.29 -22.19
C LYS A 288 -8.84 88.45 -22.70
N SER A 289 -8.32 88.34 -23.92
CA SER A 289 -7.55 89.41 -24.55
C SER A 289 -8.38 90.69 -24.72
N SER A 290 -9.64 90.55 -25.12
CA SER A 290 -10.57 91.68 -25.29
C SER A 290 -10.85 92.41 -23.97
N PHE A 291 -11.01 91.66 -22.86
CA PHE A 291 -11.20 92.22 -21.53
C PHE A 291 -9.94 92.95 -21.03
N VAL A 292 -8.76 92.32 -21.16
CA VAL A 292 -7.49 92.96 -20.78
C VAL A 292 -7.27 94.25 -21.57
N ASN A 293 -7.58 94.25 -22.86
CA ASN A 293 -7.51 95.44 -23.71
C ASN A 293 -8.51 96.53 -23.26
N ALA A 294 -9.74 96.15 -22.90
CA ALA A 294 -10.73 97.11 -22.38
C ALA A 294 -10.30 97.71 -21.03
N VAL A 295 -9.75 96.92 -20.12
CA VAL A 295 -9.19 97.41 -18.85
C VAL A 295 -8.03 98.37 -19.10
N ALA A 296 -7.13 98.04 -20.03
CA ALA A 296 -6.02 98.92 -20.40
C ALA A 296 -6.52 100.26 -20.97
N GLN A 297 -7.54 100.23 -21.84
CA GLN A 297 -8.18 101.44 -22.36
C GLN A 297 -8.82 102.28 -21.23
N LEU A 298 -9.46 101.63 -20.25
CA LEU A 298 -10.08 102.31 -19.11
C LEU A 298 -9.05 102.97 -18.19
N MET A 299 -7.89 102.35 -18.00
CA MET A 299 -6.76 102.94 -17.25
C MET A 299 -6.21 104.19 -17.95
N VAL A 300 -6.14 104.20 -19.28
CA VAL A 300 -5.70 105.37 -20.06
C VAL A 300 -6.69 106.52 -19.94
N LEU A 301 -7.99 106.23 -20.01
CA LEU A 301 -9.04 107.26 -19.93
C LEU A 301 -9.17 107.88 -18.53
N ASN A 302 -8.83 107.15 -17.47
CA ASN A 302 -8.92 107.60 -16.08
C ASN A 302 -7.55 107.92 -15.47
N ALA A 303 -6.80 108.80 -16.14
CA ALA A 303 -5.47 109.20 -15.68
C ALA A 303 -5.51 109.81 -14.25
N GLY A 304 -4.85 109.14 -13.30
CA GLY A 304 -4.78 109.56 -11.89
C GLY A 304 -5.66 108.79 -10.91
N VAL A 305 -6.48 107.84 -11.39
CA VAL A 305 -7.25 106.90 -10.57
C VAL A 305 -6.61 105.51 -10.65
N ASP A 306 -6.25 104.93 -9.51
CA ASP A 306 -5.76 103.55 -9.45
C ASP A 306 -6.95 102.58 -9.47
N LEU A 307 -7.13 101.84 -10.57
CA LEU A 307 -8.19 100.85 -10.69
C LEU A 307 -7.83 99.63 -9.84
N VAL A 308 -8.62 99.34 -8.81
CA VAL A 308 -8.42 98.16 -7.95
C VAL A 308 -8.91 96.91 -8.69
N VAL A 309 -8.02 96.24 -9.41
CA VAL A 309 -8.35 95.00 -10.17
C VAL A 309 -8.24 93.73 -9.32
N THR A 310 -7.65 93.80 -8.12
CA THR A 310 -7.35 92.63 -7.26
C THR A 310 -8.58 91.87 -6.75
N CYS A 311 -9.78 92.45 -6.79
CA CYS A 311 -11.04 91.77 -6.43
C CYS A 311 -11.96 91.48 -7.64
N ALA A 312 -11.54 91.83 -8.86
CA ALA A 312 -12.31 91.56 -10.07
C ALA A 312 -12.32 90.04 -10.35
N SER A 313 -13.50 89.48 -10.53
CA SER A 313 -13.71 88.07 -10.83
C SER A 313 -14.93 87.94 -11.73
N GLU A 314 -14.87 87.01 -12.69
CA GLU A 314 -16.01 86.66 -13.55
C GLU A 314 -17.24 86.23 -12.75
N LEU A 315 -17.02 85.64 -11.57
CA LEU A 315 -18.07 85.14 -10.68
C LEU A 315 -18.54 86.18 -9.65
N LYS A 316 -18.24 87.46 -9.86
CA LYS A 316 -18.66 88.55 -8.98
C LYS A 316 -19.30 89.66 -9.79
N GLU A 317 -20.34 90.25 -9.23
CA GLU A 317 -21.08 91.35 -9.82
C GLU A 317 -20.94 92.62 -8.98
N VAL A 318 -21.31 93.75 -9.55
CA VAL A 318 -21.29 95.04 -8.85
C VAL A 318 -22.71 95.35 -8.38
N GLN A 319 -22.97 95.24 -7.08
CA GLN A 319 -24.21 95.70 -6.45
C GLN A 319 -23.90 96.91 -5.56
N ASP A 320 -24.69 97.99 -5.69
CA ASP A 320 -24.54 99.23 -4.91
C ASP A 320 -23.10 99.80 -4.86
N GLY A 321 -22.34 99.62 -5.95
CA GLY A 321 -20.95 100.10 -6.07
C GLY A 321 -19.90 99.22 -5.40
N VAL A 322 -20.26 98.03 -4.90
CA VAL A 322 -19.36 97.06 -4.27
C VAL A 322 -19.34 95.76 -5.08
N ILE A 323 -18.15 95.18 -5.25
CA ILE A 323 -18.00 93.87 -5.90
C ILE A 323 -18.42 92.78 -4.91
N VAL A 324 -19.55 92.13 -5.18
CA VAL A 324 -20.13 91.05 -4.37
C VAL A 324 -20.23 89.76 -5.17
N SER A 325 -20.26 88.62 -4.50
CA SER A 325 -20.62 87.35 -5.15
C SER A 325 -22.14 87.32 -5.36
N PRO A 326 -22.62 86.92 -6.55
CA PRO A 326 -24.05 86.79 -6.81
C PRO A 326 -24.67 85.80 -5.81
N SER A 327 -25.94 86.02 -5.44
CA SER A 327 -26.68 85.07 -4.61
C SER A 327 -26.82 83.74 -5.36
N PRO A 328 -26.77 82.58 -4.67
CA PRO A 328 -27.13 81.33 -5.31
C PRO A 328 -28.61 81.41 -5.70
N ASP A 329 -28.90 81.55 -6.99
CA ASP A 329 -30.25 81.37 -7.49
C ASP A 329 -30.66 79.90 -7.24
N GLU A 330 -31.85 79.71 -6.65
CA GLU A 330 -32.47 78.39 -6.53
C GLU A 330 -32.79 77.90 -7.95
N GLU A 331 -32.17 76.79 -8.35
CA GLU A 331 -32.44 76.11 -9.63
C GLU A 331 -33.90 75.57 -9.63
N ASP A 332 -34.75 76.12 -10.50
CA ASP A 332 -36.01 75.49 -10.96
C ASP A 332 -35.75 74.64 -12.23
#